data_AF-A0A352CJ14-F1
#
_entry.id   AF-A0A352CJ14-F1
#
_cell.length_a   1.000
_cell.length_b   1.000
_cell.length_c   1.000
_cell.angle_alpha   90.00
_cell.angle_beta   90.00
_cell.angle_gamma   90.00
#
_symmetry.space_group_name_H-M   'P 1'
#
loop_
_entity.id
_entity.type
_entity.pdbx_description
1 polymer ?
#
loop_
_entity_poly.entity_id
_entity_poly.type
_entity_poly.pdbx_seq_one_letter_code
_entity_poly.pdbx_strand_id
1 'polypeptide(L)' 'IKSKVNERLELHEQLAKLVVVRDEWTVANGFITPTLKIRRNSIDAHYGDRYAYWLQASEEVVWE' A
#
# COMPACT_ATOMS: atom_id res chain seq x y z
N ILE A 1 9.99 2.91 10.99
CA ILE A 1 8.90 1.92 11.18
C ILE A 1 9.17 0.66 10.37
N LYS A 2 9.36 0.78 9.04
CA LYS A 2 9.73 -0.33 8.15
C LYS A 2 10.81 -1.26 8.70
N SER A 3 12.00 -0.75 9.08
CA SER A 3 13.09 -1.57 9.66
C SER A 3 12.63 -2.43 10.84
N LYS A 4 12.03 -1.79 11.85
CA LYS A 4 11.52 -2.47 13.06
C LYS A 4 10.47 -3.55 12.77
N VAL A 5 9.69 -3.39 11.69
CA VAL A 5 8.71 -4.39 11.25
C VAL A 5 9.43 -5.54 10.52
N ASN A 6 10.29 -5.21 9.55
CA ASN A 6 11.03 -6.19 8.75
C ASN A 6 12.01 -7.04 9.58
N GLU A 7 12.53 -6.52 10.70
CA GLU A 7 13.35 -7.27 11.66
C GLU A 7 12.64 -8.52 12.24
N ARG A 8 11.30 -8.54 12.20
CA ARG A 8 10.48 -9.64 12.74
C ARG A 8 9.91 -10.57 11.66
N LEU A 9 10.27 -10.35 10.40
CA LEU A 9 9.68 -11.00 9.23
C LEU A 9 10.76 -11.73 8.43
N GLU A 10 10.38 -12.88 7.87
CA GLU A 10 11.22 -13.60 6.92
C GLU A 10 11.46 -12.76 5.67
N LEU A 11 12.56 -13.02 4.96
CA LEU A 11 13.00 -12.20 3.81
C LEU A 11 11.88 -11.96 2.77
N HIS A 12 11.06 -12.97 2.50
CA HIS A 12 9.98 -12.90 1.51
C HIS A 12 8.72 -12.18 2.01
N GLU A 13 8.61 -11.92 3.31
CA GLU A 13 7.50 -11.20 3.95
C GLU A 13 7.83 -9.72 4.22
N GLN A 14 9.10 -9.35 4.08
CA GLN A 14 9.55 -7.98 4.36
C GLN A 14 8.90 -6.96 3.43
N LEU A 15 8.46 -5.84 4.01
CA LEU A 15 7.90 -4.72 3.28
C LEU A 15 8.97 -4.10 2.39
N ALA A 16 8.73 -4.06 1.07
CA ALA A 16 9.64 -3.44 0.11
C ALA A 16 9.56 -1.91 0.13
N LYS A 17 8.34 -1.37 0.12
CA LYS A 17 8.04 0.07 0.02
C LYS A 17 6.83 0.42 0.89
N LEU A 18 6.78 1.68 1.31
CA LEU A 18 5.58 2.32 1.83
C LEU A 18 5.13 3.39 0.83
N VAL A 19 3.84 3.43 0.53
CA VAL A 19 3.26 4.45 -0.36
C VAL A 19 2.21 5.21 0.43
N VAL A 20 2.31 6.53 0.42
CA VAL A 20 1.33 7.44 1.01
C VAL A 20 0.59 8.11 -0.13
N VAL A 21 -0.72 7.86 -0.20
CA VAL A 21 -1.62 8.42 -1.20
C VAL A 21 -2.46 9.54 -0.58
N ARG A 22 -2.83 10.54 -1.37
CA ARG A 22 -3.72 11.62 -0.93
C ARG A 22 -5.17 11.19 -0.75
N ASP A 23 -5.60 10.14 -1.46
CA ASP A 23 -6.99 9.70 -1.43
C ASP A 23 -7.36 9.08 -0.08
N GLU A 24 -8.51 9.49 0.44
CA GLU A 24 -9.10 8.82 1.59
C GLU A 24 -9.77 7.52 1.15
N TRP A 25 -9.51 6.43 1.87
CA TRP A 25 -10.18 5.15 1.62
C TRP A 25 -11.48 5.09 2.42
N THR A 26 -12.61 5.13 1.71
CA THR A 26 -13.94 5.23 2.33
C THR A 26 -14.85 4.09 1.88
N VAL A 27 -16.00 3.98 2.55
CA VAL A 27 -17.07 3.08 2.08
C VAL A 27 -17.71 3.61 0.80
N ALA A 28 -17.80 4.93 0.66
CA ALA A 28 -18.46 5.60 -0.47
C ALA A 28 -17.69 5.41 -1.79
N ASN A 29 -16.36 5.48 -1.78
CA ASN A 29 -15.53 5.17 -2.95
C ASN A 29 -15.24 3.68 -3.12
N GLY A 30 -15.76 2.83 -2.22
CA GLY A 30 -15.66 1.38 -2.35
C GLY A 30 -14.28 0.79 -2.09
N PHE A 31 -13.35 1.54 -1.47
CA PHE A 31 -12.07 1.01 -1.01
C PHE A 31 -12.18 0.27 0.32
N ILE A 32 -13.22 0.57 1.11
CA ILE A 32 -13.48 -0.07 2.40
C ILE A 32 -14.90 -0.66 2.43
N THR A 33 -15.09 -1.79 3.11
CA THR A 33 -16.42 -2.36 3.37
C THR A 33 -17.15 -1.54 4.43
N PRO A 34 -18.50 -1.63 4.54
CA PRO A 34 -19.23 -1.02 5.66
C PRO A 34 -18.71 -1.45 7.05
N THR A 35 -18.06 -2.61 7.13
CA THR A 35 -17.42 -3.16 8.33
C THR A 35 -15.94 -2.77 8.50
N LEU A 36 -15.47 -1.76 7.77
CA LEU A 36 -14.12 -1.20 7.85
C LEU A 36 -12.98 -2.12 7.37
N LYS A 37 -13.29 -3.17 6.61
CA LYS A 37 -12.26 -4.02 5.97
C LYS A 37 -11.84 -3.42 4.64
N ILE A 38 -10.54 -3.46 4.35
CA ILE A 38 -9.98 -3.04 3.07
C ILE A 38 -10.45 -3.96 1.93
N ARG A 39 -10.86 -3.38 0.81
CA ARG A 39 -11.16 -4.09 -0.44
C ARG A 39 -9.96 -4.04 -1.37
N ARG A 40 -9.09 -5.06 -1.25
CA ARG A 40 -7.83 -5.14 -2.00
C ARG A 40 -8.04 -5.06 -3.51
N ASN A 41 -9.04 -5.74 -4.05
CA ASN A 41 -9.37 -5.72 -5.48
C ASN A 41 -9.69 -4.31 -6.01
N SER A 42 -10.41 -3.48 -5.23
CA SER A 42 -10.71 -2.10 -5.62
C SER A 42 -9.46 -1.23 -5.63
N ILE A 43 -8.57 -1.42 -4.65
CA ILE A 43 -7.30 -0.68 -4.54
C ILE A 43 -6.36 -1.08 -5.66
N ASP A 44 -6.22 -2.39 -5.92
CA ASP A 44 -5.37 -2.90 -7.00
C ASP A 44 -5.85 -2.42 -8.37
N ALA A 45 -7.17 -2.36 -8.59
CA ALA A 45 -7.72 -1.81 -9.82
C ALA A 45 -7.47 -0.30 -9.98
N HIS A 46 -7.33 0.44 -8.88
CA HIS A 46 -7.13 1.89 -8.92
C HIS A 46 -5.65 2.29 -9.00
N TYR A 47 -4.77 1.63 -8.24
CA TYR A 47 -3.36 1.98 -8.12
C TYR A 47 -2.40 0.99 -8.80
N GLY A 48 -2.88 -0.17 -9.27
CA GLY A 48 -2.04 -1.26 -9.73
C GLY A 48 -1.04 -0.88 -10.82
N ASP A 49 -1.44 -0.01 -11.74
CA ASP A 49 -0.57 0.51 -12.82
C ASP A 49 0.65 1.29 -12.28
N ARG A 50 0.56 1.82 -11.05
CA ARG A 50 1.61 2.60 -10.40
C ARG A 50 2.56 1.74 -9.56
N TYR A 51 2.21 0.49 -9.26
CA TYR A 51 3.00 -0.37 -8.37
C TYR A 51 4.42 -0.58 -8.87
N ALA A 52 4.60 -0.83 -10.18
CA ALA A 52 5.92 -1.01 -10.76
C ALA A 52 6.79 0.24 -10.61
N TYR A 53 6.20 1.42 -10.85
CA TYR A 53 6.88 2.70 -10.68
C TYR A 53 7.27 2.95 -9.22
N TRP A 54 6.35 2.74 -8.28
CA TRP A 54 6.62 2.92 -6.86
C TRP A 54 7.68 1.95 -6.32
N LEU A 55 7.72 0.72 -6.85
CA LEU A 55 8.73 -0.26 -6.47
C LEU A 55 10.15 0.15 -6.92
N GLN A 56 10.25 0.79 -8.09
CA GLN A 56 11.51 1.25 -8.67
C GLN A 56 12.01 2.59 -8.12
N ALA A 57 11.15 3.37 -7.46
CA ALA A 57 11.55 4.61 -6.81
C ALA A 57 12.72 4.36 -5.84
N SER A 58 13.62 5.33 -5.70
CA SER A 58 14.80 5.19 -4.83
C SER A 58 14.43 5.29 -3.35
N GLU A 59 13.38 6.04 -3.07
CA GLU A 59 12.90 6.41 -1.75
C GLU A 59 12.20 5.23 -1.07
N GLU A 60 12.44 5.04 0.23
CA GLU A 60 11.75 3.99 0.98
C GLU A 60 10.25 4.27 1.17
N VAL A 61 9.87 5.55 1.16
CA VAL A 61 8.51 6.05 1.26
C VAL A 61 8.21 6.88 0.01
N VAL A 62 7.22 6.46 -0.76
CA VAL A 62 6.75 7.17 -1.95
C VAL A 62 5.51 7.98 -1.58
N TRP A 63 5.46 9.23 -2.05
CA TRP A 63 4.33 10.12 -1.85
C TRP A 63 3.64 10.36 -3.19
N GLU A 64 2.34 10.09 -3.24
CA GLU A 64 1.47 10.32 -4.40
C GLU A 64 0.44 11.42 -4.08
#